data_AF-A0A4W5PM81-F1
#
_entry.id   AF-A0A4W5PM81-F1
#
_cell.length_a   1.000
_cell.length_b   1.000
_cell.length_c   1.000
_cell.angle_alpha   90.00
_cell.angle_beta   90.00
_cell.angle_gamma   90.00
#
_symmetry.space_group_name_H-M   'P 1'
#
loop_
_entity.id
_entity.type
_entity.pdbx_description
1 polymer ?
#
loop_
_entity_poly.entity_id
_entity_poly.type
_entity_poly.pdbx_seq_one_letter_code
_entity_poly.pdbx_strand_id
1 'polypeptide(L)'
;MIAFHILARRQCILRHRMLAILLYQGLKQKFPTSFLDPTISPLLECDWHVYLTNKKRELKGEVWQFSSNLMCFLNGCLLGNEKDLTSWAEKQWEFTLIRPHALYLALADDYYSKHLHRTGHTFVYMDVSIRGESVGRLLFELFTELCPKTCKNFQALCTGEAGLSQSDLMLSYKGSVFHRVVPNGWIQGGDISAPGKGNGGESIYGPTFEDESFAVSHSRRGILGMANQGPHSNSSQFYITLQPALWMDRKYVAFGQVVEGTEVLRRLEEVPTYNERPKQDCKVADCGVFEP
;
A
#
# COMPACT_ATOMS: atom_id res chain seq x y z
N MET A 1 25.02 -26.64 -4.67
CA MET A 1 23.87 -26.19 -3.86
C MET A 1 23.15 -25.10 -4.61
N ILE A 2 21.81 -25.13 -4.64
CA ILE A 2 20.97 -24.15 -5.35
C ILE A 2 20.59 -23.02 -4.40
N ALA A 3 20.86 -21.78 -4.81
CA ALA A 3 20.41 -20.56 -4.15
C ALA A 3 19.07 -20.10 -4.75
N PHE A 4 18.06 -19.96 -3.89
CA PHE A 4 16.73 -19.49 -4.27
C PHE A 4 16.53 -18.05 -3.83
N HIS A 5 16.12 -17.19 -4.76
CA HIS A 5 15.72 -15.82 -4.44
C HIS A 5 14.31 -15.56 -4.97
N ILE A 6 13.39 -15.21 -4.06
CA ILE A 6 11.98 -14.96 -4.39
C ILE A 6 11.66 -13.51 -4.08
N LEU A 7 11.21 -12.78 -5.10
CA LEU A 7 10.76 -11.40 -5.02
C LEU A 7 9.28 -11.33 -5.35
N ALA A 8 8.49 -10.70 -4.48
CA ALA A 8 7.03 -10.64 -4.64
C ALA A 8 6.46 -9.29 -4.16
N ARG A 9 5.42 -8.82 -4.86
CA ARG A 9 4.58 -7.66 -4.51
C ARG A 9 3.89 -7.87 -3.16
N ARG A 10 3.72 -6.82 -2.33
CA ARG A 10 3.07 -6.89 -0.99
C ARG A 10 1.70 -7.58 -1.00
N GLN A 11 0.83 -7.28 -1.97
CA GLN A 11 -0.46 -7.99 -2.15
C GLN A 11 -0.30 -9.50 -2.46
N CYS A 12 0.82 -9.89 -3.08
CA CYS A 12 1.20 -11.28 -3.35
C CYS A 12 2.12 -11.89 -2.29
N ILE A 13 2.35 -11.20 -1.16
CA ILE A 13 3.05 -11.80 0.00
C ILE A 13 2.32 -13.05 0.50
N LEU A 14 1.05 -13.19 0.16
CA LEU A 14 0.26 -14.35 0.50
C LEU A 14 0.24 -15.45 -0.53
N ARG A 15 -0.53 -15.32 -1.60
CA ARG A 15 -0.96 -16.52 -2.34
C ARG A 15 0.18 -17.15 -3.14
N HIS A 16 0.84 -16.35 -3.97
CA HIS A 16 1.91 -16.81 -4.85
C HIS A 16 3.24 -16.98 -4.10
N ARG A 17 3.55 -16.08 -3.16
CA ARG A 17 4.73 -16.19 -2.31
C ARG A 17 4.63 -17.39 -1.37
N MET A 18 3.49 -17.63 -0.72
CA MET A 18 3.32 -18.82 0.13
C MET A 18 3.41 -20.10 -0.69
N LEU A 19 2.85 -20.14 -1.89
CA LEU A 19 3.03 -21.27 -2.80
C LEU A 19 4.51 -21.50 -3.12
N ALA A 20 5.24 -20.44 -3.49
CA ALA A 20 6.67 -20.52 -3.78
C ALA A 20 7.50 -20.92 -2.55
N ILE A 21 7.17 -20.40 -1.37
CA ILE A 21 7.80 -20.77 -0.09
C ILE A 21 7.50 -22.23 0.26
N LEU A 22 6.25 -22.68 0.15
CA LEU A 22 5.88 -24.05 0.50
C LEU A 22 6.43 -25.07 -0.50
N LEU A 23 6.48 -24.72 -1.79
CA LEU A 23 7.17 -25.51 -2.82
C LEU A 23 8.64 -25.66 -2.45
N TYR A 24 9.30 -24.54 -2.15
CA TYR A 24 10.68 -24.55 -1.71
C TYR A 24 10.88 -25.33 -0.40
N GLN A 25 10.04 -25.14 0.62
CA GLN A 25 10.14 -25.83 1.91
C GLN A 25 9.97 -27.34 1.74
N GLY A 26 9.03 -27.76 0.89
CA GLY A 26 8.84 -29.17 0.54
C GLY A 26 10.05 -29.75 -0.21
N LEU A 27 10.63 -29.00 -1.15
CA LEU A 27 11.86 -29.37 -1.83
C LEU A 27 13.04 -29.49 -0.86
N LYS A 28 13.22 -28.53 0.05
CA LYS A 28 14.28 -28.57 1.07
C LYS A 28 14.10 -29.74 2.04
N GLN A 29 12.86 -30.02 2.44
CA GLN A 29 12.56 -31.15 3.33
C GLN A 29 12.86 -32.49 2.65
N LYS A 30 12.52 -32.64 1.36
CA LYS A 30 12.79 -33.86 0.59
C LYS A 30 14.25 -33.99 0.16
N PHE A 31 14.94 -32.87 -0.07
CA PHE A 31 16.31 -32.79 -0.61
C PHE A 31 17.20 -31.79 0.15
N PRO A 32 17.51 -32.02 1.44
CA PRO A 32 18.12 -31.02 2.32
C PRO A 32 19.53 -30.59 1.93
N THR A 33 20.31 -31.44 1.25
CA THR A 33 21.68 -31.13 0.81
C THR A 33 21.74 -30.36 -0.51
N SER A 34 20.63 -30.31 -1.25
CA SER A 34 20.57 -29.68 -2.58
C SER A 34 20.26 -28.19 -2.52
N PHE A 35 19.59 -27.71 -1.47
CA PHE A 35 19.01 -26.37 -1.37
C PHE A 35 19.56 -25.55 -0.21
N LEU A 36 20.04 -24.33 -0.51
CA LEU A 36 20.34 -23.31 0.51
C LEU A 36 19.07 -22.62 0.96
N ASP A 37 19.06 -22.08 2.19
CA ASP A 37 17.95 -21.26 2.69
C ASP A 37 17.52 -20.17 1.70
N PRO A 38 16.21 -19.99 1.49
CA PRO A 38 15.72 -19.09 0.47
C PRO A 38 15.89 -17.65 0.96
N THR A 39 16.40 -16.77 0.11
CA THR A 39 16.37 -15.34 0.40
C THR A 39 15.05 -14.78 -0.11
N ILE A 40 14.23 -14.26 0.80
CA ILE A 40 12.91 -13.73 0.47
C ILE A 40 12.90 -12.24 0.76
N SER A 41 12.77 -11.42 -0.29
CA SER A 41 12.77 -9.97 -0.18
C SER A 41 11.37 -9.43 -0.45
N PRO A 42 10.60 -9.04 0.59
CA PRO A 42 9.29 -8.43 0.40
C PRO A 42 9.45 -7.00 -0.13
N LEU A 43 8.66 -6.64 -1.15
CA LEU A 43 8.55 -5.27 -1.64
C LEU A 43 7.14 -4.74 -1.38
N LEU A 44 7.01 -3.44 -1.08
CA LEU A 44 5.70 -2.80 -1.00
C LEU A 44 4.98 -2.87 -2.35
N GLU A 45 3.65 -2.73 -2.35
CA GLU A 45 2.88 -2.78 -3.58
C GLU A 45 3.31 -1.69 -4.57
N CYS A 46 3.54 -0.47 -4.06
CA CYS A 46 4.06 0.65 -4.82
C CYS A 46 5.50 0.41 -5.32
N ASP A 47 6.36 -0.15 -4.48
CA ASP A 47 7.77 -0.41 -4.82
C ASP A 47 7.92 -1.54 -5.83
N TRP A 48 7.00 -2.50 -5.83
CA TRP A 48 7.00 -3.60 -6.80
C TRP A 48 6.83 -3.13 -8.23
N HIS A 49 5.96 -2.15 -8.48
CA HIS A 49 5.77 -1.63 -9.83
C HIS A 49 7.04 -0.95 -10.35
N VAL A 50 7.69 -0.17 -9.49
CA VAL A 50 8.99 0.47 -9.79
C VAL A 50 10.06 -0.59 -10.01
N TYR A 51 10.14 -1.59 -9.13
CA TYR A 51 11.06 -2.72 -9.23
C TYR A 51 10.89 -3.49 -10.54
N LEU A 52 9.67 -3.90 -10.88
CA LEU A 52 9.36 -4.58 -12.14
C LEU A 52 9.77 -3.74 -13.34
N THR A 53 9.44 -2.45 -13.33
CA THR A 53 9.80 -1.55 -14.44
C THR A 53 11.33 -1.47 -14.62
N ASN A 54 12.08 -1.37 -13.52
CA ASN A 54 13.54 -1.34 -13.56
C ASN A 54 14.13 -2.70 -13.99
N LYS A 55 13.60 -3.81 -13.49
CA LYS A 55 14.05 -5.17 -13.88
C LYS A 55 13.74 -5.51 -15.33
N LYS A 56 12.62 -5.02 -15.88
CA LYS A 56 12.33 -5.13 -17.32
C LYS A 56 13.40 -4.45 -18.16
N ARG A 57 13.85 -3.26 -17.74
CA ARG A 57 14.94 -2.53 -18.42
C ARG A 57 16.29 -3.25 -18.31
N GLU A 58 16.57 -3.85 -17.15
CA GLU A 58 17.82 -4.58 -16.89
C GLU A 58 17.91 -5.89 -17.66
N LEU A 59 16.89 -6.75 -17.55
CA LEU A 59 16.91 -8.12 -18.07
C LEU A 59 16.61 -8.18 -19.58
N LYS A 60 15.90 -7.19 -20.13
CA LYS A 60 15.51 -7.09 -21.56
C LYS A 60 14.78 -8.36 -22.05
N GLY A 61 14.53 -8.47 -23.37
CA GLY A 61 13.94 -9.67 -23.99
C GLY A 61 12.50 -9.99 -23.55
N GLU A 62 12.18 -11.27 -23.34
CA GLU A 62 10.82 -11.74 -23.01
C GLU A 62 10.31 -11.22 -21.65
N VAL A 63 11.20 -10.72 -20.80
CA VAL A 63 10.87 -10.12 -19.49
C VAL A 63 10.05 -8.84 -19.63
N TRP A 64 10.08 -8.15 -20.79
CA TRP A 64 9.25 -6.96 -21.03
C TRP A 64 7.75 -7.25 -20.87
N GLN A 65 7.32 -8.46 -21.27
CA GLN A 65 5.93 -8.91 -21.16
C GLN A 65 5.61 -9.50 -19.78
N PHE A 66 6.56 -9.56 -18.86
CA PHE A 66 6.36 -10.10 -17.52
C PHE A 66 5.33 -9.27 -16.76
N SER A 67 4.20 -9.89 -16.41
CA SER A 67 3.08 -9.25 -15.72
C SER A 67 2.75 -9.90 -14.38
N SER A 68 3.46 -10.98 -14.00
CA SER A 68 3.21 -11.66 -12.73
C SER A 68 3.69 -10.80 -11.55
N ASN A 69 3.04 -11.01 -10.41
CA ASN A 69 3.32 -10.34 -9.15
C ASN A 69 4.46 -11.00 -8.35
N LEU A 70 5.09 -12.04 -8.91
CA LEU A 70 6.17 -12.81 -8.29
C LEU A 70 7.23 -13.16 -9.33
N MET A 71 8.50 -12.95 -9.00
CA MET A 71 9.66 -13.40 -9.76
C MET A 71 10.51 -14.34 -8.92
N CYS A 72 10.75 -15.54 -9.44
CA CYS A 72 11.66 -16.54 -8.89
C CYS A 72 13.01 -16.48 -9.61
N PHE A 73 14.09 -16.51 -8.86
CA PHE A 73 15.44 -16.61 -9.37
C PHE A 73 16.13 -17.85 -8.80
N LEU A 74 16.83 -18.58 -9.67
CA LEU A 74 17.69 -19.71 -9.36
C LEU A 74 19.14 -19.32 -9.63
N ASN A 75 19.99 -19.31 -8.60
CA ASN A 75 21.41 -18.95 -8.74
C ASN A 75 21.62 -17.62 -9.49
N GLY A 76 20.72 -16.64 -9.28
CA GLY A 76 20.76 -15.34 -9.94
C GLY A 76 20.13 -15.28 -11.34
N CYS A 77 19.73 -16.42 -11.92
CA CYS A 77 19.03 -16.47 -13.21
C CYS A 77 17.51 -16.45 -12.99
N LEU A 78 16.78 -15.67 -13.79
CA LEU A 78 15.32 -15.62 -13.71
C LEU A 78 14.73 -16.98 -14.14
N LEU A 79 13.99 -17.62 -13.24
CA LEU A 79 13.21 -18.82 -13.52
C LEU A 79 11.84 -18.47 -14.12
N GLY A 80 11.21 -17.40 -13.60
CA GLY A 80 9.88 -16.98 -14.02
C GLY A 80 8.95 -16.74 -12.83
N ASN A 81 7.67 -17.06 -13.00
CA ASN A 81 6.62 -16.89 -12.00
C ASN A 81 6.39 -18.19 -11.18
N GLU A 82 5.30 -18.24 -10.42
CA GLU A 82 4.93 -19.41 -9.60
C GLU A 82 4.63 -20.68 -10.41
N LYS A 83 4.08 -20.55 -11.62
CA LYS A 83 3.78 -21.69 -12.51
C LYS A 83 5.08 -22.26 -13.08
N ASP A 84 5.99 -21.38 -13.48
CA ASP A 84 7.32 -21.77 -13.96
C ASP A 84 8.11 -22.48 -12.85
N LEU A 85 8.01 -21.97 -11.61
CA LEU A 85 8.55 -22.62 -10.44
C LEU A 85 7.96 -24.02 -10.21
N THR A 86 6.65 -24.16 -10.32
CA THR A 86 5.95 -25.44 -10.12
C THR A 86 6.38 -26.43 -11.19
N SER A 87 6.35 -26.03 -12.46
CA SER A 87 6.79 -26.85 -13.60
C SER A 87 8.25 -27.27 -13.48
N TRP A 88 9.12 -26.39 -12.96
CA TRP A 88 10.52 -26.71 -12.72
C TRP A 88 10.69 -27.75 -11.60
N ALA A 89 9.96 -27.61 -10.49
CA ALA A 89 10.00 -28.57 -9.39
C ALA A 89 9.51 -29.96 -9.81
N GLU A 90 8.47 -30.01 -10.64
CA GLU A 90 7.95 -31.26 -11.20
C GLU A 90 8.95 -31.93 -12.14
N LYS A 91 9.49 -31.17 -13.12
CA LYS A 91 10.37 -31.72 -14.16
C LYS A 91 11.76 -32.09 -13.66
N GLN A 92 12.32 -31.33 -12.73
CA GLN A 92 13.71 -31.50 -12.30
C GLN A 92 13.85 -32.30 -11.01
N TRP A 93 12.80 -32.32 -10.17
CA TRP A 93 12.86 -32.91 -8.83
C TRP A 93 11.73 -33.90 -8.54
N GLU A 94 10.87 -34.18 -9.54
CA GLU A 94 9.68 -35.03 -9.40
C GLU A 94 8.91 -34.68 -8.11
N PHE A 95 8.70 -33.37 -7.92
CA PHE A 95 8.08 -32.81 -6.73
C PHE A 95 6.85 -31.99 -7.11
N THR A 96 5.70 -32.46 -6.64
CA THR A 96 4.42 -31.75 -6.74
C THR A 96 3.90 -31.47 -5.35
N LEU A 97 3.43 -30.24 -5.13
CA LEU A 97 2.81 -29.86 -3.87
C LEU A 97 1.32 -30.22 -3.92
N ILE A 98 0.93 -31.35 -3.32
CA ILE A 98 -0.47 -31.75 -3.23
C ILE A 98 -1.07 -31.08 -1.99
N ARG A 99 -1.55 -29.84 -2.11
CA ARG A 99 -2.52 -29.29 -1.14
C ARG A 99 -3.67 -28.60 -1.87
N PRO A 100 -4.89 -28.58 -1.28
CA PRO A 100 -6.01 -27.84 -1.85
C PRO A 100 -5.71 -26.33 -1.93
N HIS A 101 -6.12 -25.69 -3.04
CA HIS A 101 -5.95 -24.25 -3.24
C HIS A 101 -6.45 -23.42 -2.04
N ALA A 102 -7.61 -23.78 -1.47
CA ALA A 102 -8.19 -23.11 -0.31
C ALA A 102 -7.29 -23.13 0.93
N LEU A 103 -6.54 -24.21 1.16
CA LEU A 103 -5.61 -24.29 2.29
C LEU A 103 -4.42 -23.34 2.10
N TYR A 104 -3.94 -23.16 0.87
CA TYR A 104 -2.91 -22.17 0.58
C TYR A 104 -3.39 -20.76 0.85
N LEU A 105 -4.61 -20.43 0.45
CA LEU A 105 -5.21 -19.13 0.72
C LEU A 105 -5.29 -18.87 2.22
N ALA A 106 -5.78 -19.84 2.99
CA ALA A 106 -5.91 -19.70 4.44
C ALA A 106 -4.55 -19.55 5.16
N LEU A 107 -3.57 -20.39 4.82
CA LEU A 107 -2.21 -20.30 5.39
C LEU A 107 -1.51 -19.00 5.03
N ALA A 108 -1.76 -18.54 3.81
CA ALA A 108 -1.30 -17.25 3.41
C ALA A 108 -1.96 -16.20 4.30
N ASP A 109 -3.29 -16.05 4.29
CA ASP A 109 -3.98 -14.99 5.03
C ASP A 109 -3.55 -14.94 6.51
N ASP A 110 -3.43 -16.10 7.18
CA ASP A 110 -2.89 -16.24 8.54
C ASP A 110 -1.46 -15.68 8.71
N TYR A 111 -0.55 -15.98 7.77
CA TYR A 111 0.82 -15.46 7.81
C TYR A 111 0.86 -13.93 7.68
N TYR A 112 0.00 -13.33 6.86
CA TYR A 112 -0.04 -11.88 6.70
C TYR A 112 -0.65 -11.20 7.90
N SER A 113 -1.77 -11.71 8.41
CA SER A 113 -2.36 -11.22 9.65
C SER A 113 -1.31 -11.25 10.76
N LYS A 114 -0.62 -12.38 10.95
CA LYS A 114 0.48 -12.50 11.92
C LYS A 114 1.65 -11.56 11.63
N HIS A 115 1.99 -11.34 10.36
CA HIS A 115 3.05 -10.42 9.97
C HIS A 115 2.70 -8.98 10.34
N LEU A 116 1.50 -8.52 10.00
CA LEU A 116 0.99 -7.19 10.34
C LEU A 116 0.91 -7.01 11.85
N HIS A 117 0.34 -7.98 12.58
CA HIS A 117 0.32 -7.98 14.05
C HIS A 117 1.73 -7.84 14.65
N ARG A 118 2.72 -8.55 14.10
CA ARG A 118 4.10 -8.50 14.59
C ARG A 118 4.80 -7.16 14.33
N THR A 119 4.32 -6.35 13.38
CA THR A 119 4.87 -5.00 13.20
C THR A 119 4.55 -4.10 14.39
N GLY A 120 3.45 -4.35 15.10
CA GLY A 120 2.95 -3.48 16.16
C GLY A 120 2.45 -2.13 15.65
N HIS A 121 2.41 -1.92 14.33
CA HIS A 121 1.96 -0.67 13.72
C HIS A 121 0.44 -0.64 13.61
N THR A 122 -0.13 0.56 13.59
CA THR A 122 -1.55 0.77 13.35
C THR A 122 -1.85 0.80 11.86
N PHE A 123 -2.87 0.06 11.43
CA PHE A 123 -3.35 0.05 10.05
C PHE A 123 -4.76 0.63 9.98
N VAL A 124 -5.00 1.46 8.98
CA VAL A 124 -6.32 2.02 8.68
C VAL A 124 -6.64 1.85 7.21
N TYR A 125 -7.92 1.78 6.86
CA TYR A 125 -8.34 1.59 5.48
C TYR A 125 -9.32 2.66 5.01
N MET A 126 -9.39 2.83 3.70
CA MET A 126 -10.42 3.58 2.99
C MET A 126 -10.90 2.78 1.78
N ASP A 127 -12.19 2.46 1.76
CA ASP A 127 -12.86 1.94 0.57
C ASP A 127 -13.23 3.11 -0.33
N VAL A 128 -12.79 3.06 -1.58
CA VAL A 128 -12.90 4.16 -2.53
C VAL A 128 -13.95 3.83 -3.58
N SER A 129 -14.77 4.82 -3.93
CA SER A 129 -15.66 4.76 -5.08
C SER A 129 -15.37 5.89 -6.08
N ILE A 130 -15.56 5.60 -7.36
CA ILE A 130 -15.49 6.57 -8.46
C ILE A 130 -16.82 6.50 -9.20
N ARG A 131 -17.53 7.62 -9.34
CA ARG A 131 -18.90 7.67 -9.89
C ARG A 131 -19.90 6.77 -9.14
N GLY A 132 -19.66 6.53 -7.85
CA GLY A 132 -20.48 5.63 -7.03
C GLY A 132 -20.17 4.14 -7.18
N GLU A 133 -19.25 3.76 -8.08
CA GLU A 133 -18.80 2.38 -8.22
C GLU A 133 -17.58 2.13 -7.34
N SER A 134 -17.58 1.02 -6.59
CA SER A 134 -16.43 0.63 -5.76
C SER A 134 -15.23 0.28 -6.63
N VAL A 135 -14.10 0.97 -6.41
CA VAL A 135 -12.85 0.74 -7.16
C VAL A 135 -11.81 -0.03 -6.37
N GLY A 136 -12.03 -0.23 -5.07
CA GLY A 136 -11.20 -1.02 -4.17
C GLY A 136 -10.84 -0.29 -2.87
N ARG A 137 -9.92 -0.90 -2.13
CA ARG A 137 -9.46 -0.44 -0.81
C ARG A 137 -8.05 0.12 -0.87
N LEU A 138 -7.82 1.23 -0.19
CA LEU A 138 -6.51 1.71 0.23
C LEU A 138 -6.26 1.24 1.66
N LEU A 139 -5.17 0.52 1.90
CA LEU A 139 -4.69 0.18 3.25
C LEU A 139 -3.47 1.02 3.56
N PHE A 140 -3.48 1.67 4.71
CA PHE A 140 -2.42 2.54 5.18
C PHE A 140 -1.76 1.98 6.42
N GLU A 141 -0.44 2.11 6.49
CA GLU A 141 0.37 1.91 7.68
C GLU A 141 0.70 3.28 8.27
N LEU A 142 0.38 3.49 9.54
CA LEU A 142 0.62 4.74 10.26
C LEU A 142 1.91 4.63 11.08
N PHE A 143 2.76 5.67 11.03
CA PHE A 143 4.02 5.74 11.74
C PHE A 143 3.82 6.35 13.15
N THR A 144 3.05 5.65 13.99
CA THR A 144 2.66 6.11 15.33
C THR A 144 3.85 6.44 16.23
N GLU A 145 4.98 5.76 16.06
CA GLU A 145 6.21 6.04 16.82
C GLU A 145 6.87 7.38 16.45
N LEU A 146 6.65 7.85 15.21
CA LEU A 146 7.26 9.09 14.71
C LEU A 146 6.31 10.29 14.81
N CYS A 147 5.01 10.06 14.60
CA CYS A 147 3.98 11.10 14.56
C CYS A 147 2.72 10.66 15.33
N PRO A 148 2.78 10.38 16.65
CA PRO A 148 1.63 9.85 17.39
C PRO A 148 0.39 10.74 17.35
N LYS A 149 0.54 12.06 17.45
CA LYS A 149 -0.59 13.01 17.41
C LYS A 149 -1.24 13.05 16.03
N THR A 150 -0.43 13.14 14.98
CA THR A 150 -0.89 13.16 13.59
C THR A 150 -1.57 11.85 13.22
N CYS A 151 -0.98 10.72 13.60
CA CYS A 151 -1.55 9.39 13.37
C CYS A 151 -2.88 9.22 14.11
N LYS A 152 -2.98 9.66 15.38
CA LYS A 152 -4.22 9.57 16.15
C LYS A 152 -5.33 10.42 15.54
N ASN A 153 -5.02 11.62 15.06
CA ASN A 153 -5.96 12.45 14.31
C ASN A 153 -6.49 11.72 13.07
N PHE A 154 -5.59 11.21 12.22
CA PHE A 154 -5.99 10.52 11.01
C PHE A 154 -6.81 9.25 11.29
N GLN A 155 -6.40 8.46 12.28
CA GLN A 155 -7.11 7.25 12.71
C GLN A 155 -8.52 7.55 13.21
N ALA A 156 -8.67 8.56 14.08
CA ALA A 156 -9.97 8.93 14.63
C ALA A 156 -10.92 9.49 13.55
N LEU A 157 -10.39 10.20 12.55
CA LEU A 157 -11.15 10.62 11.38
C LEU A 157 -11.52 9.42 10.48
N CYS A 158 -10.70 8.38 10.39
CA CYS A 158 -11.08 7.13 9.72
C CYS A 158 -12.22 6.41 10.46
N THR A 159 -12.20 6.34 11.80
CA THR A 159 -13.23 5.63 12.57
C THR A 159 -14.50 6.46 12.80
N GLY A 160 -14.39 7.80 12.77
CA GLY A 160 -15.45 8.69 13.20
C GLY A 160 -15.69 8.70 14.71
N GLU A 161 -14.78 8.14 15.52
CA GLU A 161 -14.96 7.98 16.97
C GLU A 161 -15.04 9.31 17.73
N ALA A 162 -14.51 10.39 17.15
CA ALA A 162 -14.53 11.73 17.72
C ALA A 162 -15.90 12.44 17.61
N GLY A 163 -16.84 11.91 16.81
CA GLY A 163 -18.18 12.47 16.68
C GLY A 163 -18.21 13.88 16.06
N LEU A 164 -18.99 14.77 16.66
CA LEU A 164 -19.11 16.17 16.22
C LEU A 164 -18.02 17.03 16.87
N SER A 165 -17.41 17.90 16.08
CA SER A 165 -16.54 18.97 16.57
C SER A 165 -17.35 20.09 17.25
N GLN A 166 -16.65 21.10 17.78
CA GLN A 166 -17.28 22.29 18.38
C GLN A 166 -18.08 23.13 17.37
N SER A 167 -17.83 22.97 16.07
CA SER A 167 -18.55 23.66 14.99
C SER A 167 -19.70 22.83 14.40
N ASP A 168 -20.11 21.77 15.09
CA ASP A 168 -21.09 20.77 14.63
C ASP A 168 -20.67 20.04 13.34
N LEU A 169 -19.38 20.06 13.01
CA LEU A 169 -18.82 19.31 11.88
C LEU A 169 -18.55 17.86 12.30
N MET A 170 -19.07 16.90 11.54
CA MET A 170 -18.80 15.47 11.72
C MET A 170 -17.33 15.15 11.41
N LEU A 171 -16.59 14.67 12.41
CA LEU A 171 -15.17 14.34 12.31
C LEU A 171 -14.99 12.93 11.74
N SER A 172 -15.28 12.77 10.44
CA SER A 172 -15.10 11.50 9.72
C SER A 172 -14.72 11.68 8.26
N TYR A 173 -13.85 10.82 7.75
CA TYR A 173 -13.55 10.74 6.32
C TYR A 173 -14.64 10.04 5.50
N LYS A 174 -15.56 9.30 6.14
CA LYS A 174 -16.62 8.60 5.42
C LYS A 174 -17.51 9.60 4.68
N GLY A 175 -17.65 9.40 3.37
CA GLY A 175 -18.39 10.30 2.47
C GLY A 175 -17.60 11.51 1.97
N SER A 176 -16.40 11.77 2.51
CA SER A 176 -15.52 12.84 2.00
C SER A 176 -14.98 12.51 0.60
N VAL A 177 -14.52 13.55 -0.11
CA VAL A 177 -14.06 13.45 -1.50
C VAL A 177 -12.55 13.65 -1.64
N PHE A 178 -11.97 12.98 -2.63
CA PHE A 178 -10.68 13.37 -3.20
C PHE A 178 -10.92 14.58 -4.12
N HIS A 179 -10.70 15.77 -3.60
CA HIS A 179 -11.07 17.03 -4.28
C HIS A 179 -9.98 17.57 -5.20
N ARG A 180 -8.76 17.00 -5.16
CA ARG A 180 -7.63 17.41 -5.99
C ARG A 180 -6.75 16.22 -6.36
N VAL A 181 -6.45 16.08 -7.65
CA VAL A 181 -5.59 15.05 -8.21
C VAL A 181 -4.60 15.74 -9.15
N VAL A 182 -3.31 15.59 -8.84
CA VAL A 182 -2.20 16.07 -9.65
C VAL A 182 -1.49 14.82 -10.19
N PRO A 183 -1.75 14.40 -11.45
CA PRO A 183 -1.08 13.25 -12.04
C PRO A 183 0.43 13.39 -11.96
N ASN A 184 1.14 12.30 -11.64
CA ASN A 184 2.57 12.31 -11.37
C ASN A 184 3.02 13.19 -10.18
N GLY A 185 2.09 13.73 -9.40
CA GLY A 185 2.33 14.53 -8.21
C GLY A 185 1.76 13.84 -6.96
N TRP A 186 0.54 14.20 -6.60
CA TRP A 186 -0.17 13.66 -5.44
C TRP A 186 -1.69 13.68 -5.65
N ILE A 187 -2.39 12.87 -4.87
CA ILE A 187 -3.84 12.94 -4.68
C ILE A 187 -4.09 13.57 -3.32
N GLN A 188 -5.08 14.46 -3.22
CA GLN A 188 -5.45 15.12 -1.97
C GLN A 188 -6.96 14.96 -1.69
N GLY A 189 -7.25 14.66 -0.43
CA GLY A 189 -8.59 14.46 0.11
C GLY A 189 -8.69 14.95 1.55
N GLY A 190 -9.74 14.54 2.25
CA GLY A 190 -9.90 14.81 3.68
C GLY A 190 -10.44 16.19 4.03
N ASP A 191 -10.95 16.95 3.05
CA ASP A 191 -11.87 18.05 3.38
C ASP A 191 -13.22 17.44 3.76
N ILE A 192 -13.40 17.25 5.06
CA ILE A 192 -14.59 16.63 5.68
C ILE A 192 -15.78 17.60 5.76
N SER A 193 -15.56 18.89 5.47
CA SER A 193 -16.65 19.88 5.39
C SER A 193 -17.39 19.74 4.06
N ALA A 194 -18.72 19.62 4.10
CA ALA A 194 -19.51 19.59 2.88
C ALA A 194 -19.44 20.96 2.15
N PRO A 195 -19.18 21.01 0.83
CA PRO A 195 -19.19 19.90 -0.13
C PRO A 195 -17.79 19.36 -0.53
N GLY A 196 -16.75 19.57 0.28
CA GLY A 196 -15.39 19.08 0.02
C GLY A 196 -14.70 19.88 -1.10
N LYS A 197 -14.49 21.17 -0.88
CA LYS A 197 -13.88 22.07 -1.88
C LYS A 197 -12.36 22.19 -1.75
N GLY A 198 -11.80 21.73 -0.64
CA GLY A 198 -10.39 21.88 -0.27
C GLY A 198 -10.11 23.11 0.61
N ASN A 199 -11.15 23.79 1.11
CA ASN A 199 -11.02 24.99 1.95
C ASN A 199 -11.59 24.81 3.36
N GLY A 200 -12.03 23.60 3.72
CA GLY A 200 -12.53 23.26 5.04
C GLY A 200 -11.74 22.14 5.71
N GLY A 201 -12.40 21.50 6.67
CA GLY A 201 -11.87 20.44 7.50
C GLY A 201 -11.38 20.92 8.87
N GLU A 202 -11.44 20.02 9.85
CA GLU A 202 -11.00 20.24 11.22
C GLU A 202 -10.31 18.98 11.74
N SER A 203 -9.36 19.15 12.66
CA SER A 203 -8.75 18.03 13.36
C SER A 203 -9.61 17.61 14.56
N ILE A 204 -9.31 16.43 15.12
CA ILE A 204 -9.91 16.01 16.39
C ILE A 204 -9.50 16.87 17.59
N TYR A 205 -8.53 17.78 17.40
CA TYR A 205 -8.01 18.68 18.43
C TYR A 205 -8.54 20.11 18.29
N GLY A 206 -9.40 20.37 17.31
CA GLY A 206 -9.88 21.70 16.93
C GLY A 206 -9.54 22.06 15.48
N PRO A 207 -9.60 23.35 15.09
CA PRO A 207 -9.46 23.77 13.70
C PRO A 207 -8.14 23.30 13.05
N THR A 208 -7.03 23.48 13.76
CA THR A 208 -5.70 23.08 13.29
C THR A 208 -4.81 22.60 14.44
N PHE A 209 -3.75 21.87 14.10
CA PHE A 209 -2.67 21.47 15.01
C PHE A 209 -1.29 21.59 14.36
N GLU A 210 -0.26 21.55 15.20
CA GLU A 210 1.14 21.80 14.86
C GLU A 210 1.78 20.70 14.00
N ASP A 211 2.82 21.06 13.22
CA ASP A 211 3.70 20.08 12.59
C ASP A 211 4.47 19.29 13.65
N GLU A 212 4.34 17.96 13.62
CA GLU A 212 4.89 17.08 14.66
C GLU A 212 6.31 16.60 14.36
N SER A 213 6.56 16.09 13.15
CA SER A 213 7.88 15.56 12.75
C SER A 213 8.08 15.63 11.24
N PHE A 214 9.34 15.80 10.82
CA PHE A 214 9.77 15.77 9.42
C PHE A 214 10.77 14.62 9.15
N ALA A 215 10.77 13.59 9.99
CA ALA A 215 11.68 12.45 9.89
C ALA A 215 11.43 11.58 8.65
N VAL A 216 10.21 11.59 8.13
CA VAL A 216 9.80 10.79 6.97
C VAL A 216 9.97 11.61 5.71
N SER A 217 10.78 11.10 4.77
CA SER A 217 11.01 11.72 3.47
C SER A 217 9.96 11.30 2.44
N HIS A 218 9.62 12.22 1.54
CA HIS A 218 8.74 12.03 0.38
C HIS A 218 9.49 11.38 -0.80
N SER A 219 10.32 10.38 -0.52
CA SER A 219 11.25 9.81 -1.50
C SER A 219 10.62 8.80 -2.47
N ARG A 220 9.34 8.49 -2.33
CA ARG A 220 8.65 7.42 -3.07
C ARG A 220 7.16 7.66 -3.22
N ARG A 221 6.54 6.90 -4.12
CA ARG A 221 5.08 6.83 -4.31
C ARG A 221 4.42 6.17 -3.10
N GLY A 222 3.24 6.65 -2.74
CA GLY A 222 2.40 6.07 -1.69
C GLY A 222 2.67 6.62 -0.28
N ILE A 223 3.56 7.60 -0.11
CA ILE A 223 3.70 8.33 1.16
C ILE A 223 2.41 9.10 1.47
N LEU A 224 1.90 8.93 2.69
CA LEU A 224 0.75 9.63 3.26
C LEU A 224 1.25 10.78 4.13
N GLY A 225 0.71 11.98 3.91
CA GLY A 225 1.06 13.16 4.70
C GLY A 225 -0.07 14.18 4.83
N MET A 226 0.11 15.15 5.72
CA MET A 226 -0.88 16.18 6.01
C MET A 226 -0.78 17.34 5.04
N ALA A 227 -1.88 17.68 4.39
CA ALA A 227 -1.98 18.95 3.67
C ALA A 227 -2.19 20.08 4.68
N ASN A 228 -1.48 21.20 4.49
CA ASN A 228 -1.53 22.36 5.36
C ASN A 228 -1.60 23.66 4.54
N GLN A 229 -1.93 24.77 5.20
CA GLN A 229 -1.95 26.13 4.63
C GLN A 229 -0.77 26.97 5.16
N GLY A 230 0.37 26.32 5.40
CA GLY A 230 1.54 26.91 6.04
C GLY A 230 1.96 26.14 7.31
N PRO A 231 3.08 26.53 7.93
CA PRO A 231 3.58 25.85 9.13
C PRO A 231 2.53 25.77 10.23
N HIS A 232 2.45 24.62 10.89
CA HIS A 232 1.57 24.37 12.04
C HIS A 232 0.07 24.57 11.78
N SER A 233 -0.39 24.26 10.56
CA SER A 233 -1.80 24.38 10.15
C SER A 233 -2.39 23.05 9.65
N ASN A 234 -1.98 21.93 10.24
CA ASN A 234 -2.52 20.61 9.91
C ASN A 234 -3.95 20.49 10.42
N SER A 235 -4.85 19.85 9.67
CA SER A 235 -6.25 19.64 10.07
C SER A 235 -6.75 18.22 9.74
N SER A 236 -7.71 18.06 8.84
CA SER A 236 -8.15 16.77 8.31
C SER A 236 -7.68 16.50 6.88
N GLN A 237 -7.22 17.52 6.14
CA GLN A 237 -6.80 17.30 4.76
C GLN A 237 -5.48 16.53 4.69
N PHE A 238 -5.42 15.54 3.80
CA PHE A 238 -4.24 14.70 3.60
C PHE A 238 -3.92 14.56 2.12
N TYR A 239 -2.68 14.17 1.82
CA TYR A 239 -2.27 13.76 0.49
C TYR A 239 -1.64 12.38 0.47
N ILE A 240 -1.69 11.76 -0.71
CA ILE A 240 -0.96 10.54 -1.05
C ILE A 240 -0.08 10.86 -2.26
N THR A 241 1.23 10.73 -2.09
CA THR A 241 2.19 10.94 -3.19
C THR A 241 1.99 9.90 -4.31
N LEU A 242 2.02 10.36 -5.56
CA LEU A 242 2.00 9.51 -6.75
C LEU A 242 3.41 9.30 -7.33
N GLN A 243 4.37 10.15 -6.94
CA GLN A 243 5.79 10.07 -7.28
C GLN A 243 6.65 10.64 -6.13
N PRO A 244 7.98 10.41 -6.12
CA PRO A 244 8.88 11.11 -5.20
C PRO A 244 8.72 12.63 -5.28
N ALA A 245 8.52 13.28 -4.15
CA ALA A 245 8.25 14.70 -4.01
C ALA A 245 9.14 15.34 -2.93
N LEU A 246 10.47 15.18 -3.04
CA LEU A 246 11.45 15.64 -2.04
C LEU A 246 11.36 17.13 -1.68
N TRP A 247 10.77 17.96 -2.54
CA TRP A 247 10.53 19.38 -2.26
C TRP A 247 9.50 19.63 -1.14
N MET A 248 8.70 18.61 -0.80
CA MET A 248 7.76 18.60 0.33
C MET A 248 8.44 18.31 1.67
N ASP A 249 9.67 17.77 1.66
CA ASP A 249 10.42 17.46 2.88
C ASP A 249 10.60 18.73 3.72
N ARG A 250 10.39 18.59 5.03
CA ARG A 250 10.46 19.68 6.03
C ARG A 250 9.42 20.80 5.85
N LYS A 251 8.43 20.61 4.97
CA LYS A 251 7.29 21.53 4.79
C LYS A 251 5.96 20.89 5.13
N TYR A 252 5.83 19.60 4.86
CA TYR A 252 4.65 18.81 5.13
C TYR A 252 5.01 17.59 5.97
N VAL A 253 4.17 17.28 6.95
CA VAL A 253 4.36 16.11 7.83
C VAL A 253 3.91 14.86 7.09
N ALA A 254 4.86 13.97 6.79
CA ALA A 254 4.58 12.60 6.36
C ALA A 254 4.50 11.68 7.58
N PHE A 255 3.38 10.97 7.72
CA PHE A 255 3.06 10.20 8.92
C PHE A 255 2.61 8.77 8.62
N GLY A 256 2.63 8.34 7.36
CA GLY A 256 2.30 6.98 6.99
C GLY A 256 2.60 6.65 5.54
N GLN A 257 2.13 5.49 5.10
CA GLN A 257 2.26 5.04 3.72
C GLN A 257 1.13 4.10 3.31
N VAL A 258 0.84 4.06 2.01
CA VAL A 258 -0.03 3.06 1.39
C VAL A 258 0.71 1.74 1.31
N VAL A 259 0.13 0.71 1.92
CA VAL A 259 0.66 -0.66 1.91
C VAL A 259 -0.11 -1.57 0.96
N GLU A 260 -1.40 -1.29 0.74
CA GLU A 260 -2.22 -1.91 -0.31
C GLU A 260 -3.10 -0.89 -1.04
N GLY A 261 -3.41 -1.17 -2.30
CA GLY A 261 -4.31 -0.37 -3.13
C GLY A 261 -3.60 0.47 -4.19
N THR A 262 -2.47 0.00 -4.72
CA THR A 262 -1.76 0.72 -5.80
C THR A 262 -2.62 0.85 -7.05
N GLU A 263 -3.44 -0.15 -7.34
CA GLU A 263 -4.42 -0.11 -8.42
C GLU A 263 -5.51 0.95 -8.18
N VAL A 264 -5.94 1.15 -6.93
CA VAL A 264 -6.88 2.22 -6.56
C VAL A 264 -6.24 3.58 -6.79
N LEU A 265 -4.97 3.78 -6.37
CA LEU A 265 -4.23 5.01 -6.65
C LEU A 265 -4.08 5.27 -8.15
N ARG A 266 -3.80 4.23 -8.95
CA ARG A 266 -3.71 4.34 -10.42
C ARG A 266 -5.04 4.80 -11.01
N ARG A 267 -6.15 4.18 -10.60
CA ARG A 267 -7.49 4.55 -11.08
C ARG A 267 -7.87 5.97 -10.70
N LEU A 268 -7.57 6.40 -9.47
CA LEU A 268 -7.78 7.78 -9.02
C LEU A 268 -6.93 8.78 -9.84
N GLU A 269 -5.66 8.44 -10.10
CA GLU A 269 -4.74 9.26 -10.91
C GLU A 269 -5.19 9.41 -12.37
N GLU A 270 -5.86 8.39 -12.93
CA GLU A 270 -6.39 8.39 -14.30
C GLU A 270 -7.70 9.17 -14.47
N VAL A 271 -8.34 9.59 -13.38
CA VAL A 271 -9.60 10.36 -13.46
C VAL A 271 -9.33 11.71 -14.13
N PRO A 272 -10.05 12.05 -15.22
CA PRO A 272 -9.90 13.35 -15.87
C PRO A 272 -10.21 14.50 -14.91
N THR A 273 -9.33 15.51 -14.90
CA THR A 273 -9.46 16.68 -14.02
C THR A 273 -9.77 17.96 -14.81
N TYR A 274 -10.23 18.99 -14.10
CA TYR A 274 -10.28 20.37 -14.55
C TYR A 274 -9.68 21.24 -13.45
N ASN A 275 -8.56 21.90 -13.74
CA ASN A 275 -7.75 22.60 -12.72
C ASN A 275 -7.46 21.70 -11.51
N GLU A 276 -6.96 20.49 -11.77
CA GLU A 276 -6.63 19.45 -10.77
C GLU A 276 -7.84 18.90 -9.99
N ARG A 277 -9.04 19.47 -10.12
CA ARG A 277 -10.26 18.90 -9.52
C ARG A 277 -10.79 17.74 -10.39
N PRO A 278 -11.03 16.54 -9.83
CA PRO A 278 -11.65 15.45 -10.57
C PRO A 278 -13.00 15.84 -11.16
N LYS A 279 -13.23 15.50 -12.44
CA LYS A 279 -14.54 15.68 -13.11
C LYS A 279 -15.58 14.67 -12.64
N GLN A 280 -15.13 13.60 -12.00
CA GLN A 280 -15.95 12.51 -11.49
C GLN A 280 -15.83 12.50 -9.97
N ASP A 281 -16.95 12.24 -9.29
CA ASP A 281 -16.94 12.08 -7.84
C ASP A 281 -16.07 10.90 -7.44
N CYS A 282 -14.96 11.21 -6.77
CA CYS A 282 -14.05 10.24 -6.15
C CYS A 282 -14.25 10.35 -4.63
N LYS A 283 -14.85 9.33 -4.01
CA LYS A 283 -15.33 9.38 -2.63
C LYS A 283 -14.72 8.27 -1.78
N VAL A 284 -14.50 8.57 -0.50
CA VAL A 284 -14.31 7.55 0.54
C VAL A 284 -15.68 7.00 0.89
N ALA A 285 -16.00 5.79 0.42
CA ALA A 285 -17.28 5.12 0.65
C ALA A 285 -17.38 4.58 2.09
N ASP A 286 -16.28 4.03 2.59
CA ASP A 286 -16.15 3.56 3.97
C ASP A 286 -14.70 3.68 4.44
N CYS A 287 -14.48 3.75 5.75
CA CYS A 287 -13.14 3.82 6.32
C CYS A 287 -13.16 3.38 7.78
N GLY A 288 -11.98 3.00 8.29
CA GLY A 288 -11.85 2.57 9.68
C GLY A 288 -10.46 2.03 10.01
N VAL A 289 -10.34 1.44 11.19
CA VAL A 289 -9.16 0.66 11.59
C VAL A 289 -9.21 -0.70 10.91
N PHE A 290 -8.07 -1.14 10.42
CA PHE A 290 -7.91 -2.48 9.90
C PHE A 290 -7.29 -3.37 10.99
N GLU A 291 -8.08 -4.31 11.49
CA GLU A 291 -7.60 -5.38 12.38
C GLU A 291 -7.22 -6.59 11.51
N PRO A 292 -5.92 -6.96 11.45
CA PRO A 292 -5.45 -8.07 10.63
C PRO A 292 -5.96 -9.44 11.09
#